data_AF-A0A833CH12-F1
#
_entry.id   AF-A0A833CH12-F1
#
_cell.length_a   1.000
_cell.length_b   1.000
_cell.length_c   1.000
_cell.angle_alpha   90.00
_cell.angle_beta   90.00
_cell.angle_gamma   90.00
#
_symmetry.space_group_name_H-M   'P 1'
#
loop_
_entity.id
_entity.type
_entity.pdbx_description
1 polymer ?
#
loop_
_entity_poly.entity_id
_entity_poly.type
_entity_poly.pdbx_seq_one_letter_code
_entity_poly.pdbx_strand_id
1 'polypeptide(L)'
;MNIKSLLLGSAAALVAASGAQAADAIVAPEPEAVEYVRVCDAYGAGYFYIPGTETCLRIHGYVRYDATGGDDVYARGGRLSYDAENGYSLARGGKDRDTWAKTARATLRFSTASETELGTLKTFTELRYNWNGGGDGEEDAYGSSENSSLRYAYIQLGGLRVGLDESAFVTFTGYLGNVINDDVILAGGYRTNLISYTFTGGNGFSAILSLEEGGNGDSDVDVTLNDYTPHIVGGL
;
A
#
# COMPACT_ATOMS: atom_id res chain seq x y z
N MET A 1 44.18 78.96 27.17
CA MET A 1 43.14 78.91 26.11
C MET A 1 41.76 78.96 26.76
N ASN A 2 41.08 80.08 26.53
CA ASN A 2 39.63 80.36 26.50
C ASN A 2 38.67 79.71 27.51
N ILE A 3 38.30 80.54 28.50
CA ILE A 3 37.00 80.64 29.19
C ILE A 3 35.89 81.01 28.19
N LYS A 4 34.66 80.47 28.36
CA LYS A 4 33.31 81.14 28.37
C LYS A 4 32.29 80.09 28.88
N SER A 5 31.83 80.03 30.12
CA SER A 5 31.07 80.98 30.93
C SER A 5 29.74 81.43 30.29
N LEU A 6 28.65 81.05 30.98
CA LEU A 6 27.46 81.86 31.26
C LEU A 6 26.53 82.16 30.04
N LEU A 7 25.23 81.89 30.04
CA LEU A 7 24.19 82.40 30.95
C LEU A 7 22.80 82.03 30.39
N LEU A 8 21.79 82.03 31.27
CA LEU A 8 20.40 82.51 31.05
C LEU A 8 19.59 81.80 29.94
N GLY A 9 18.43 81.21 30.17
CA GLY A 9 17.43 81.48 31.19
C GLY A 9 16.04 81.29 30.58
N SER A 10 15.04 81.13 31.46
CA SER A 10 13.61 81.37 31.24
C SER A 10 12.86 80.36 30.34
N ALA A 11 12.02 79.47 30.88
CA ALA A 11 10.68 79.75 31.44
C ALA A 11 9.66 80.27 30.41
N ALA A 12 8.79 79.37 29.94
CA ALA A 12 7.39 79.56 29.51
C ALA A 12 7.01 78.28 28.70
N ALA A 13 6.29 77.30 29.24
CA ALA A 13 4.84 77.29 29.48
C ALA A 13 3.99 77.67 28.25
N LEU A 14 3.02 76.80 27.95
CA LEU A 14 1.84 76.93 27.06
C LEU A 14 2.08 76.49 25.59
N VAL A 15 1.20 75.80 24.87
CA VAL A 15 -0.14 75.20 25.05
C VAL A 15 -0.44 74.42 23.75
N ALA A 16 -1.19 73.30 23.83
CA ALA A 16 -1.98 72.63 22.77
C ALA A 16 -1.20 72.04 21.56
N ALA A 17 -1.56 70.89 20.96
CA ALA A 17 -2.82 70.17 20.90
C ALA A 17 -2.59 68.68 20.58
N SER A 18 -3.52 67.85 21.06
CA SER A 18 -4.01 66.60 20.46
C SER A 18 -3.05 65.70 19.66
N GLY A 19 -2.75 64.54 20.24
CA GLY A 19 -2.33 63.35 19.51
C GLY A 19 -2.76 62.10 20.26
N ALA A 20 -4.08 61.90 20.44
CA ALA A 20 -4.60 60.59 20.80
C ALA A 20 -4.29 59.63 19.65
N GLN A 21 -3.17 58.92 19.75
CA GLN A 21 -2.91 57.76 18.91
C GLN A 21 -3.65 56.59 19.56
N ALA A 22 -4.84 56.31 19.02
CA ALA A 22 -5.53 55.06 19.27
C ALA A 22 -4.64 53.92 18.76
N ALA A 23 -3.95 53.26 19.69
CA ALA A 23 -3.30 51.99 19.43
C ALA A 23 -4.30 50.85 19.66
N ASP A 24 -5.37 50.82 18.86
CA ASP A 24 -6.00 49.53 18.55
C ASP A 24 -5.13 48.86 17.50
N ALA A 25 -4.06 48.23 17.99
CA ALA A 25 -3.45 47.16 17.23
C ALA A 25 -4.50 46.05 17.15
N ILE A 26 -5.31 46.09 16.09
CA ILE A 26 -5.97 44.89 15.61
C ILE A 26 -4.83 43.98 15.19
N VAL A 27 -4.34 43.20 16.16
CA VAL A 27 -3.60 41.98 15.91
C VAL A 27 -4.60 41.12 15.17
N ALA A 28 -4.56 41.20 13.84
CA ALA A 28 -5.09 40.15 13.01
C ALA A 28 -4.46 38.87 13.58
N PRO A 29 -5.25 37.88 14.04
CA PRO A 29 -4.67 36.62 14.44
C PRO A 29 -3.77 36.20 13.28
N GLU A 30 -2.47 36.06 13.57
CA GLU A 30 -1.54 35.46 12.63
C GLU A 30 -2.23 34.17 12.18
N PRO A 31 -2.51 33.99 10.88
CA PRO A 31 -3.31 32.87 10.43
C PRO A 31 -2.57 31.63 10.92
N GLU A 32 -3.14 30.99 11.93
CA GLU A 32 -2.68 29.71 12.42
C GLU A 32 -2.59 28.85 11.16
N ALA A 33 -1.37 28.42 10.83
CA ALA A 33 -1.13 27.63 9.64
C ALA A 33 -2.11 26.47 9.72
N VAL A 34 -3.13 26.50 8.86
CA VAL A 34 -4.22 25.55 8.95
C VAL A 34 -3.59 24.20 8.68
N GLU A 35 -3.35 23.45 9.75
CA GLU A 35 -2.65 22.18 9.67
C GLU A 35 -3.68 21.16 9.19
N TYR A 36 -3.92 21.17 7.87
CA TYR A 36 -4.92 20.31 7.24
C TYR A 36 -4.63 18.82 7.45
N VAL A 37 -3.39 18.47 7.80
CA VAL A 37 -2.93 17.10 7.95
C VAL A 37 -2.20 16.98 9.29
N ARG A 38 -2.89 16.45 10.29
CA ARG A 38 -2.31 16.16 11.61
C ARG A 38 -1.60 14.81 11.56
N VAL A 39 -0.42 14.73 12.15
CA VAL A 39 0.32 13.46 12.27
C VAL A 39 -0.44 12.49 13.17
N CYS A 40 -0.51 11.22 12.79
CA CYS A 40 -1.04 10.14 13.64
C CYS A 40 0.06 9.14 14.00
N ASP A 41 0.63 9.28 15.19
CA ASP A 41 1.72 8.40 15.65
C ASP A 41 1.24 7.04 16.19
N ALA A 42 -0.07 6.87 16.43
CA ALA A 42 -0.64 5.67 17.05
C ALA A 42 -0.37 4.37 16.27
N TYR A 43 -0.24 4.45 14.94
CA TYR A 43 -0.07 3.28 14.07
C TYR A 43 1.29 3.26 13.34
N GLY A 44 2.22 4.11 13.78
CA GLY A 44 3.58 4.20 13.27
C GLY A 44 3.81 5.33 12.26
N ALA A 45 5.02 5.40 11.73
CA ALA A 45 5.45 6.49 10.87
C ALA A 45 4.66 6.54 9.54
N GLY A 46 4.42 7.77 9.07
CA GLY A 46 3.76 8.05 7.79
C GLY A 46 2.23 8.03 7.83
N TYR A 47 1.62 7.81 8.99
CA TYR A 47 0.19 7.98 9.19
C TYR A 47 -0.17 9.44 9.49
N PHE A 48 -1.31 9.87 8.98
CA PHE A 48 -1.92 11.16 9.28
C PHE A 48 -3.42 11.00 9.48
N TYR A 49 -4.04 11.89 10.25
CA TYR A 49 -5.48 11.88 10.43
C TYR A 49 -6.21 12.35 9.17
N ILE A 50 -7.24 11.62 8.77
CA ILE A 50 -8.19 12.11 7.76
C ILE A 50 -8.95 13.30 8.39
N PRO A 51 -9.00 14.48 7.73
CA PRO A 51 -9.64 15.67 8.27
C PRO A 51 -11.09 15.40 8.70
N GLY A 52 -11.46 15.86 9.89
CA GLY A 52 -12.80 15.66 10.45
C GLY A 52 -13.06 14.28 11.05
N THR A 53 -12.04 13.43 11.18
CA THR A 53 -12.15 12.09 11.79
C THR A 53 -10.99 11.78 12.75
N GLU A 54 -11.12 10.69 13.50
CA GLU A 54 -10.04 10.06 14.27
C GLU A 54 -9.37 8.90 13.52
N THR A 55 -9.72 8.71 12.24
CA THR A 55 -9.14 7.67 11.40
C THR A 55 -7.79 8.11 10.87
N CYS A 56 -6.78 7.26 11.07
CA CYS A 56 -5.45 7.46 10.54
C CYS A 56 -5.32 6.81 9.17
N LEU A 57 -4.71 7.50 8.21
CA LEU A 57 -4.44 7.05 6.85
C LEU A 57 -2.94 7.12 6.56
N ARG A 58 -2.42 6.11 5.87
CA ARG A 58 -1.07 6.11 5.30
C ARG A 58 -1.12 5.79 3.83
N ILE A 59 -0.61 6.70 3.02
CA ILE A 59 -0.36 6.51 1.59
C ILE A 59 1.11 6.12 1.44
N HIS A 60 1.38 4.98 0.84
CA HIS A 60 2.74 4.45 0.68
C HIS A 60 2.82 3.53 -0.54
N GLY A 61 3.97 2.94 -0.80
CA GLY A 61 4.16 2.14 -2.00
C GLY A 61 5.62 2.05 -2.39
N TYR A 62 5.86 1.66 -3.65
CA TYR A 62 7.19 1.65 -4.23
C TYR A 62 7.13 1.72 -5.75
N VAL A 63 8.24 2.16 -6.34
CA VAL A 63 8.53 2.00 -7.76
C VAL A 63 9.61 0.95 -7.89
N ARG A 64 9.43 0.00 -8.80
CA ARG A 64 10.40 -1.06 -9.11
C ARG A 64 10.72 -1.02 -10.60
N TYR A 65 11.99 -1.20 -10.93
CA TYR A 65 12.45 -1.39 -12.29
C TYR A 65 13.25 -2.68 -12.36
N ASP A 66 12.80 -3.61 -13.19
CA ASP A 66 13.45 -4.89 -13.43
C ASP A 66 14.10 -4.87 -14.81
N ALA A 67 15.35 -5.32 -14.89
CA ALA A 67 16.05 -5.57 -16.13
C ALA A 67 16.64 -6.98 -16.07
N THR A 68 16.27 -7.81 -17.03
CA THR A 68 16.69 -9.21 -17.13
C THR A 68 17.25 -9.44 -18.54
N GLY A 69 18.18 -10.38 -18.72
CA GLY A 69 18.77 -10.70 -20.03
C GLY A 69 19.18 -12.17 -20.14
N GLY A 70 19.14 -12.72 -21.35
CA GLY A 70 19.50 -14.12 -21.66
C GLY A 70 18.37 -14.88 -22.35
N ASP A 71 18.71 -16.01 -22.96
CA ASP A 71 17.91 -16.76 -23.94
C ASP A 71 16.51 -17.18 -23.45
N ASP A 72 16.26 -17.24 -22.12
CA ASP A 72 14.94 -17.45 -21.51
C ASP A 72 14.73 -16.50 -20.32
N VAL A 73 14.34 -15.25 -20.60
CA VAL A 73 14.26 -14.18 -19.59
C VAL A 73 13.01 -14.21 -18.68
N TYR A 74 12.11 -15.18 -18.82
CA TYR A 74 11.06 -15.42 -17.81
C TYR A 74 10.50 -16.83 -17.98
N ALA A 75 11.28 -17.83 -17.57
CA ALA A 75 10.80 -19.20 -17.46
C ALA A 75 9.84 -19.30 -16.26
N ARG A 76 8.52 -19.09 -16.48
CA ARG A 76 7.55 -19.71 -15.55
C ARG A 76 7.78 -21.21 -15.69
N GLY A 77 8.38 -21.79 -14.65
CA GLY A 77 8.62 -23.23 -14.55
C GLY A 77 7.38 -23.99 -15.02
N GLY A 78 7.62 -25.05 -15.80
CA GLY A 78 6.61 -25.58 -16.70
C GLY A 78 5.22 -25.72 -16.10
N ARG A 79 4.20 -25.29 -16.86
CA ARG A 79 2.80 -25.42 -16.48
C ARG A 79 2.41 -26.89 -16.48
N LEU A 80 1.91 -27.37 -15.35
CA LEU A 80 1.21 -28.65 -15.28
C LEU A 80 -0.21 -28.44 -15.82
N SER A 81 -0.48 -28.98 -17.01
CA SER A 81 -1.80 -28.91 -17.63
C SER A 81 -2.45 -30.28 -17.56
N TYR A 82 -3.70 -30.34 -17.07
CA TYR A 82 -4.51 -31.56 -17.13
C TYR A 82 -5.45 -31.50 -18.32
N ASP A 83 -5.39 -32.52 -19.15
CA ASP A 83 -6.31 -32.75 -20.26
C ASP A 83 -7.09 -34.04 -20.01
N ALA A 84 -8.41 -34.02 -20.19
CA ALA A 84 -9.27 -35.17 -19.88
C ALA A 84 -9.02 -36.38 -20.79
N GLU A 85 -8.45 -36.18 -21.98
CA GLU A 85 -8.13 -37.24 -22.95
C GLU A 85 -6.67 -37.72 -22.81
N ASN A 86 -5.74 -36.84 -22.42
CA ASN A 86 -4.29 -37.08 -22.46
C ASN A 86 -3.62 -37.10 -21.08
N GLY A 87 -4.34 -36.80 -19.99
CA GLY A 87 -3.82 -36.78 -18.63
C GLY A 87 -2.97 -35.54 -18.32
N TYR A 88 -2.07 -35.66 -17.34
CA TYR A 88 -1.20 -34.56 -16.93
C TYR A 88 -0.02 -34.38 -17.90
N SER A 89 0.22 -33.15 -18.35
CA SER A 89 1.36 -32.76 -19.20
C SER A 89 2.13 -31.61 -18.58
N LEU A 90 3.46 -31.62 -18.72
CA LEU A 90 4.37 -30.56 -18.26
C LEU A 90 4.83 -29.76 -19.48
N ALA A 91 4.21 -28.60 -19.72
CA ALA A 91 4.66 -27.67 -20.75
C ALA A 91 5.73 -26.77 -20.15
N ARG A 92 6.99 -26.82 -20.61
CA ARG A 92 8.02 -25.87 -20.16
C ARG A 92 7.60 -24.46 -20.60
N GLY A 93 7.26 -23.61 -19.63
CA GLY A 93 7.01 -22.20 -19.85
C GLY A 93 8.34 -21.49 -19.94
N GLY A 94 8.53 -20.78 -21.04
CA GLY A 94 9.72 -19.99 -21.32
C GLY A 94 9.37 -19.04 -22.46
N LYS A 95 10.03 -17.89 -22.51
CA LYS A 95 9.99 -17.02 -23.69
C LYS A 95 11.39 -17.06 -24.28
N ASP A 96 11.56 -17.78 -25.39
CA ASP A 96 12.80 -17.75 -26.16
C ASP A 96 13.10 -16.30 -26.53
N ARG A 97 14.12 -15.73 -25.89
CA ARG A 97 14.47 -14.31 -25.98
C ARG A 97 15.98 -14.19 -25.97
N ASP A 98 16.59 -14.02 -27.13
CA ASP A 98 18.03 -13.73 -27.25
C ASP A 98 18.35 -12.26 -26.90
N THR A 99 17.66 -11.67 -25.92
CA THR A 99 17.68 -10.23 -25.63
C THR A 99 17.30 -9.88 -24.18
N TRP A 100 17.09 -8.59 -23.90
CA TRP A 100 16.79 -8.05 -22.57
C TRP A 100 15.29 -7.82 -22.39
N ALA A 101 14.76 -8.09 -21.21
CA ALA A 101 13.39 -7.75 -20.81
C ALA A 101 13.40 -6.74 -19.65
N LYS A 102 12.60 -5.68 -19.81
CA LYS A 102 12.52 -4.57 -18.85
C LYS A 102 11.08 -4.35 -18.40
N THR A 103 10.88 -4.19 -17.09
CA THR A 103 9.56 -3.89 -16.53
C THR A 103 9.66 -2.74 -15.54
N ALA A 104 8.84 -1.71 -15.72
CA ALA A 104 8.62 -0.69 -14.71
C ALA A 104 7.31 -0.97 -13.98
N ARG A 105 7.32 -0.93 -12.64
CA ARG A 105 6.14 -1.14 -11.79
C ARG A 105 5.97 0.04 -10.85
N ALA A 106 4.75 0.54 -10.74
CA ALA A 106 4.32 1.41 -9.66
C ALA A 106 3.30 0.67 -8.78
N THR A 107 3.55 0.64 -7.48
CA THR A 107 2.61 0.09 -6.49
C THR A 107 2.19 1.20 -5.53
N LEU A 108 0.89 1.43 -5.42
CA LEU A 108 0.28 2.39 -4.50
C LEU A 108 -0.53 1.64 -3.44
N ARG A 109 -0.34 2.00 -2.19
CA ARG A 109 -0.95 1.36 -1.03
C ARG A 109 -1.61 2.39 -0.13
N PHE A 110 -2.83 2.07 0.29
CA PHE A 110 -3.60 2.85 1.25
C PHE A 110 -3.84 1.97 2.47
N SER A 111 -3.43 2.43 3.64
CA SER A 111 -3.74 1.78 4.91
C SER A 111 -4.53 2.73 5.78
N THR A 112 -5.68 2.31 6.29
CA THR A 112 -6.38 3.06 7.33
C THR A 112 -6.47 2.28 8.63
N ALA A 113 -6.52 3.00 9.75
CA ALA A 113 -6.72 2.43 11.07
C ALA A 113 -7.53 3.39 11.94
N SER A 114 -8.51 2.85 12.67
CA SER A 114 -9.35 3.59 13.61
C SER A 114 -9.62 2.71 14.82
N GLU A 115 -9.54 3.28 16.02
CA GLU A 115 -9.96 2.57 17.23
C GLU A 115 -11.49 2.50 17.28
N THR A 116 -12.01 1.36 17.71
CA THR A 116 -13.44 1.11 17.90
C THR A 116 -13.65 0.37 19.22
N GLU A 117 -14.88 0.29 19.72
CA GLU A 117 -15.20 -0.49 20.92
C GLU A 117 -14.88 -1.99 20.78
N LEU A 118 -14.76 -2.48 19.55
CA LEU A 118 -14.44 -3.88 19.21
C LEU A 118 -12.93 -4.09 18.94
N GLY A 119 -12.11 -3.06 19.13
CA GLY A 119 -10.67 -3.03 18.82
C GLY A 119 -10.34 -2.22 17.56
N THR A 120 -9.09 -2.28 17.12
CA THR A 120 -8.63 -1.51 15.96
C THR A 120 -9.23 -2.06 14.65
N LEU A 121 -10.03 -1.22 13.98
CA LEU A 121 -10.49 -1.45 12.62
C LEU A 121 -9.42 -0.99 11.63
N LYS A 122 -8.94 -1.89 10.77
CA LYS A 122 -7.94 -1.60 9.74
C LYS A 122 -8.47 -1.86 8.34
N THR A 123 -8.04 -1.07 7.37
CA THR A 123 -8.24 -1.40 5.95
C THR A 123 -6.92 -1.33 5.21
N PHE A 124 -6.81 -2.14 4.16
CA PHE A 124 -5.63 -2.16 3.30
C PHE A 124 -6.04 -2.35 1.85
N THR A 125 -5.50 -1.47 0.99
CA THR A 125 -5.68 -1.53 -0.46
C THR A 125 -4.33 -1.42 -1.15
N GLU A 126 -4.04 -2.29 -2.12
CA GLU A 126 -2.87 -2.21 -3.00
C GLU A 126 -3.28 -2.17 -4.47
N LEU A 127 -2.87 -1.11 -5.17
CA LEU A 127 -2.99 -0.98 -6.62
C LEU A 127 -1.61 -1.19 -7.25
N ARG A 128 -1.53 -2.01 -8.29
CA ARG A 128 -0.29 -2.29 -9.01
C ARG A 128 -0.45 -2.00 -10.48
N TYR A 129 0.48 -1.22 -11.03
CA TYR A 129 0.57 -0.87 -12.44
C TYR A 129 1.92 -1.33 -12.97
N ASN A 130 1.91 -2.09 -14.06
CA ASN A 130 3.12 -2.57 -14.73
C ASN A 130 3.15 -2.08 -16.16
N TRP A 131 4.35 -1.70 -16.60
CA TRP A 131 4.68 -1.42 -17.99
C TRP A 131 5.85 -2.31 -18.39
N ASN A 132 5.65 -3.18 -19.37
CA ASN A 132 6.64 -4.15 -19.83
C ASN A 132 7.00 -4.01 -21.33
N GLY A 133 6.85 -2.80 -21.89
CA GLY A 133 7.34 -2.45 -23.23
C GLY A 133 6.68 -3.20 -24.39
N GLY A 134 5.58 -3.93 -24.15
CA GLY A 134 4.71 -4.51 -25.19
C GLY A 134 5.29 -5.66 -25.97
N GLY A 135 6.54 -6.05 -25.69
CA GLY A 135 7.25 -6.97 -26.56
C GLY A 135 6.79 -8.42 -26.45
N ASP A 136 6.04 -8.82 -25.42
CA ASP A 136 5.49 -10.18 -25.19
C ASP A 136 6.35 -11.43 -25.51
N GLY A 137 7.65 -11.30 -25.78
CA GLY A 137 8.47 -12.43 -26.25
C GLY A 137 9.09 -12.18 -27.62
N GLU A 138 8.57 -11.25 -28.41
CA GLU A 138 9.00 -10.95 -29.76
C GLU A 138 10.25 -10.05 -29.79
N GLU A 139 11.22 -10.47 -30.60
CA GLU A 139 12.35 -9.67 -31.03
C GLU A 139 11.81 -8.42 -31.76
N ASP A 140 12.37 -7.23 -31.48
CA ASP A 140 11.99 -5.94 -32.07
C ASP A 140 10.56 -5.42 -31.81
N ALA A 141 9.80 -6.03 -30.90
CA ALA A 141 8.49 -5.50 -30.49
C ALA A 141 8.62 -4.45 -29.37
N TYR A 142 8.33 -3.19 -29.70
CA TYR A 142 8.19 -2.08 -28.73
C TYR A 142 6.75 -1.54 -28.77
N GLY A 143 5.95 -1.85 -27.75
CA GLY A 143 4.54 -1.47 -27.65
C GLY A 143 4.08 -1.20 -26.21
N SER A 144 2.80 -0.90 -26.02
CA SER A 144 2.20 -0.71 -24.70
C SER A 144 1.58 -2.01 -24.20
N SER A 145 2.22 -2.68 -23.24
CA SER A 145 1.55 -3.66 -22.39
C SER A 145 1.42 -3.07 -21.00
N GLU A 146 0.19 -2.68 -20.66
CA GLU A 146 -0.19 -2.13 -19.37
C GLU A 146 -0.97 -3.21 -18.61
N ASN A 147 -0.39 -3.73 -17.53
CA ASN A 147 -1.12 -4.60 -16.61
C ASN A 147 -1.35 -3.83 -15.30
N SER A 148 -2.61 -3.41 -15.10
CA SER A 148 -3.06 -2.83 -13.84
C SER A 148 -3.95 -3.83 -13.08
N SER A 149 -3.77 -3.92 -11.77
CA SER A 149 -4.52 -4.84 -10.92
C SER A 149 -4.74 -4.29 -9.51
N LEU A 150 -5.92 -4.56 -8.97
CA LEU A 150 -6.20 -4.47 -7.53
C LEU A 150 -5.63 -5.73 -6.86
N ARG A 151 -4.52 -5.59 -6.14
CA ARG A 151 -3.79 -6.73 -5.54
C ARG A 151 -4.39 -7.16 -4.21
N TYR A 152 -4.69 -6.20 -3.35
CA TYR A 152 -5.32 -6.41 -2.04
C TYR A 152 -6.40 -5.35 -1.84
N ALA A 153 -7.50 -5.72 -1.19
CA ALA A 153 -8.56 -4.80 -0.75
C ALA A 153 -9.38 -5.47 0.35
N TYR A 154 -9.00 -5.26 1.60
CA TYR A 154 -9.67 -5.90 2.74
C TYR A 154 -9.88 -4.98 3.93
N ILE A 155 -10.82 -5.41 4.78
CA ILE A 155 -11.13 -4.84 6.09
C ILE A 155 -10.74 -5.87 7.15
N GLN A 156 -10.16 -5.44 8.26
CA GLN A 156 -9.75 -6.29 9.37
C GLN A 156 -10.15 -5.71 10.73
N LEU A 157 -10.67 -6.55 11.62
CA LEU A 157 -11.03 -6.20 12.99
C LEU A 157 -10.89 -7.43 13.90
N GLY A 158 -10.09 -7.32 14.96
CA GLY A 158 -10.02 -8.35 16.01
C GLY A 158 -9.70 -9.78 15.54
N GLY A 159 -8.94 -9.92 14.43
CA GLY A 159 -8.60 -11.21 13.83
C GLY A 159 -9.51 -11.62 12.66
N LEU A 160 -10.71 -11.03 12.54
CA LEU A 160 -11.57 -11.18 11.36
C LEU A 160 -11.00 -10.35 10.20
N ARG A 161 -10.96 -10.92 9.00
CA ARG A 161 -10.63 -10.23 7.74
C ARG A 161 -11.66 -10.58 6.66
N VAL A 162 -12.09 -9.56 5.92
CA VAL A 162 -13.05 -9.71 4.81
C VAL A 162 -12.59 -8.88 3.62
N GLY A 163 -12.62 -9.47 2.43
CA GLY A 163 -12.32 -8.79 1.16
C GLY A 163 -11.37 -9.58 0.28
N LEU A 164 -10.72 -8.89 -0.65
CA LEU A 164 -9.72 -9.46 -1.54
C LEU A 164 -8.37 -9.53 -0.83
N ASP A 165 -7.87 -10.74 -0.69
CA ASP A 165 -6.54 -11.03 -0.13
C ASP A 165 -5.95 -12.28 -0.79
N GLU A 166 -4.84 -12.77 -0.27
CA GLU A 166 -4.27 -14.05 -0.69
C GLU A 166 -4.77 -15.21 0.17
N SER A 167 -4.86 -16.39 -0.44
CA SER A 167 -5.34 -17.62 0.21
C SER A 167 -4.57 -17.91 1.49
N ALA A 168 -5.31 -18.27 2.54
CA ALA A 168 -4.74 -18.72 3.81
C ALA A 168 -3.84 -19.95 3.64
N PHE A 169 -4.06 -20.76 2.60
CA PHE A 169 -3.28 -21.96 2.34
C PHE A 169 -1.81 -21.63 2.05
N VAL A 170 -1.58 -20.51 1.37
CA VAL A 170 -0.25 -20.03 0.99
C VAL A 170 0.30 -19.07 2.05
N THR A 171 -0.53 -18.18 2.58
CA THR A 171 -0.06 -17.08 3.45
C THR A 171 0.19 -17.50 4.89
N PHE A 172 -0.63 -18.42 5.44
CA PHE A 172 -0.52 -18.79 6.86
C PHE A 172 0.79 -19.52 7.19
N THR A 173 1.34 -20.27 6.23
CA THR A 173 2.62 -20.98 6.37
C THR A 173 3.84 -20.11 6.08
N GLY A 174 3.64 -18.86 5.63
CA GLY A 174 4.72 -17.93 5.29
C GLY A 174 5.22 -18.04 3.85
N TYR A 175 4.34 -18.37 2.90
CA TYR A 175 4.66 -18.58 1.49
C TYR A 175 5.70 -19.71 1.26
N LEU A 176 6.19 -19.84 0.04
CA LEU A 176 7.24 -20.81 -0.35
C LEU A 176 8.67 -20.30 -0.05
N GLY A 177 8.80 -19.25 0.77
CA GLY A 177 10.07 -18.58 1.08
C GLY A 177 10.35 -17.33 0.25
N ASN A 178 11.49 -16.67 0.51
CA ASN A 178 11.88 -15.40 -0.11
C ASN A 178 12.71 -15.62 -1.39
N VAL A 179 12.07 -16.10 -2.46
CA VAL A 179 12.72 -16.30 -3.77
C VAL A 179 12.25 -15.22 -4.75
N ILE A 180 13.16 -14.72 -5.60
CA ILE A 180 12.87 -13.63 -6.55
C ILE A 180 11.80 -14.01 -7.58
N ASN A 181 11.73 -15.30 -7.94
CA ASN A 181 10.70 -15.93 -8.77
C ASN A 181 10.09 -17.09 -7.98
N ASP A 182 9.21 -16.76 -7.03
CA ASP A 182 8.48 -17.73 -6.22
C ASP A 182 7.24 -18.32 -6.93
N ASP A 183 6.95 -17.85 -8.15
CA ASP A 183 5.84 -18.29 -9.00
C ASP A 183 6.20 -19.39 -10.01
N VAL A 184 7.42 -19.95 -9.92
CA VAL A 184 7.91 -21.04 -10.80
C VAL A 184 7.16 -22.35 -10.53
N ILE A 185 6.71 -22.57 -9.30
CA ILE A 185 5.80 -23.66 -8.92
C ILE A 185 4.69 -23.02 -8.09
N LEU A 186 3.47 -23.01 -8.61
CA LEU A 186 2.33 -22.45 -7.88
C LEU A 186 1.95 -23.36 -6.71
N ALA A 187 1.80 -22.77 -5.53
CA ALA A 187 1.23 -23.45 -4.36
C ALA A 187 -0.31 -23.60 -4.42
N GLY A 188 -0.93 -23.10 -5.49
CA GLY A 188 -2.38 -22.97 -5.67
C GLY A 188 -2.76 -21.57 -6.15
N GLY A 189 -4.07 -21.27 -6.19
CA GLY A 189 -4.55 -19.91 -6.49
C GLY A 189 -4.15 -18.93 -5.38
N TYR A 190 -3.44 -17.86 -5.75
CA TYR A 190 -2.97 -16.88 -4.77
C TYR A 190 -4.08 -15.95 -4.31
N ARG A 191 -4.67 -15.16 -5.23
CA ARG A 191 -5.63 -14.11 -4.87
C ARG A 191 -7.07 -14.61 -4.90
N THR A 192 -7.84 -14.27 -3.86
CA THR A 192 -9.24 -14.66 -3.71
C THR A 192 -10.00 -13.68 -2.82
N ASN A 193 -11.32 -13.57 -3.02
CA ASN A 193 -12.17 -12.97 -1.98
C ASN A 193 -12.34 -13.96 -0.84
N LEU A 194 -12.18 -13.47 0.39
CA LEU A 194 -12.25 -14.31 1.56
C LEU A 194 -13.00 -13.67 2.73
N ILE A 195 -13.46 -14.55 3.62
CA ILE A 195 -13.81 -14.25 5.00
C ILE A 195 -12.94 -15.16 5.85
N SER A 196 -12.00 -14.59 6.61
CA SER A 196 -11.09 -15.35 7.45
C SER A 196 -11.07 -14.85 8.89
N TYR A 197 -10.75 -15.74 9.81
CA TYR A 197 -10.50 -15.42 11.21
C TYR A 197 -9.19 -16.04 11.64
N THR A 198 -8.26 -15.21 12.12
CA THR A 198 -6.99 -15.64 12.70
C THR A 198 -7.00 -15.41 14.21
N PHE A 199 -6.94 -16.50 14.97
CA PHE A 199 -6.65 -16.46 16.39
C PHE A 199 -5.14 -16.36 16.61
N THR A 200 -4.72 -15.45 17.50
CA THR A 200 -3.32 -15.32 17.93
C THR A 200 -3.28 -15.37 19.45
N GLY A 201 -2.77 -16.46 20.00
CA GLY A 201 -2.59 -16.66 21.44
C GLY A 201 -1.31 -15.99 21.95
N GLY A 202 -1.32 -15.54 23.21
CA GLY A 202 -0.15 -14.94 23.86
C GLY A 202 1.03 -15.91 24.11
N ASN A 203 0.82 -17.21 23.87
CA ASN A 203 1.81 -18.27 24.01
C ASN A 203 2.49 -18.66 22.69
N GLY A 204 2.27 -17.89 21.61
CA GLY A 204 2.82 -18.19 20.28
C GLY A 204 2.01 -19.22 19.47
N PHE A 205 0.89 -19.71 20.01
CA PHE A 205 -0.06 -20.52 19.25
C PHE A 205 -0.92 -19.62 18.36
N SER A 206 -1.12 -20.02 17.10
CA SER A 206 -2.04 -19.36 16.18
C SER A 206 -2.97 -20.39 15.56
N ALA A 207 -4.13 -19.94 15.10
CA ALA A 207 -5.06 -20.77 14.34
C ALA A 207 -5.76 -19.92 13.31
N ILE A 208 -6.03 -20.47 12.13
CA ILE A 208 -6.77 -19.78 11.07
C ILE A 208 -7.91 -20.64 10.55
N LEU A 209 -9.01 -19.98 10.21
CA LEU A 209 -10.08 -20.51 9.39
C LEU A 209 -10.42 -19.47 8.32
N SER A 210 -10.51 -19.90 7.06
CA SER A 210 -10.76 -19.04 5.90
C SER A 210 -11.80 -19.69 4.99
N LEU A 211 -12.78 -18.90 4.56
CA LEU A 211 -13.75 -19.25 3.53
C LEU A 211 -13.41 -18.44 2.29
N GLU A 212 -13.07 -19.12 1.19
CA GLU A 212 -12.44 -18.52 0.01
C GLU A 212 -13.26 -18.81 -1.25
N GLU A 213 -13.42 -17.79 -2.10
CA GLU A 213 -14.08 -17.93 -3.40
C GLU A 213 -13.24 -18.75 -4.40
N GLY A 214 -11.92 -18.82 -4.16
CA GLY A 214 -10.97 -19.27 -5.18
C GLY A 214 -10.82 -18.26 -6.32
N GLY A 215 -10.01 -18.60 -7.31
CA GLY A 215 -9.77 -17.75 -8.47
C GLY A 215 -8.68 -18.28 -9.40
N ASN A 216 -8.96 -18.32 -10.70
CA ASN A 216 -8.04 -18.84 -11.71
C ASN A 216 -7.02 -17.80 -12.22
N GLY A 217 -7.03 -16.58 -11.67
CA GLY A 217 -6.13 -15.50 -12.10
C GLY A 217 -4.65 -15.81 -11.82
N ASP A 218 -4.38 -16.62 -10.81
CA ASP A 218 -3.04 -16.99 -10.35
C ASP A 218 -2.97 -18.51 -10.01
N SER A 219 -3.68 -19.37 -10.75
CA SER A 219 -3.75 -20.83 -10.54
C SER A 219 -3.55 -21.61 -11.85
N ASP A 220 -2.87 -22.76 -11.80
CA ASP A 220 -2.71 -23.68 -12.94
C ASP A 220 -3.88 -24.65 -13.12
N VAL A 221 -4.72 -24.78 -12.10
CA VAL A 221 -5.94 -25.62 -12.08
C VAL A 221 -7.18 -24.77 -11.83
N ASP A 222 -8.34 -25.24 -12.29
CA ASP A 222 -9.61 -24.57 -12.00
C ASP A 222 -9.95 -24.69 -10.52
N VAL A 223 -9.91 -23.56 -9.83
CA VAL A 223 -10.25 -23.40 -8.41
C VAL A 223 -11.49 -22.52 -8.23
N THR A 224 -12.30 -22.32 -9.28
CA THR A 224 -13.56 -21.58 -9.15
C THR A 224 -14.64 -22.45 -8.50
N LEU A 225 -15.55 -21.81 -7.77
CA LEU A 225 -16.70 -22.50 -7.19
C LEU A 225 -17.66 -22.94 -8.30
N ASN A 226 -18.02 -24.21 -8.30
CA ASN A 226 -19.08 -24.76 -9.16
C ASN A 226 -20.41 -24.94 -8.40
N ASP A 227 -20.43 -24.65 -7.11
CA ASP A 227 -21.60 -24.70 -6.22
C ASP A 227 -21.61 -23.52 -5.22
N TYR A 228 -22.48 -23.58 -4.19
CA TYR A 228 -22.60 -22.55 -3.15
C TYR A 228 -21.61 -22.71 -1.99
N THR A 229 -20.76 -23.74 -2.01
CA THR A 229 -19.82 -24.04 -0.93
C THR A 229 -18.50 -23.32 -1.18
N PRO A 230 -18.02 -22.45 -0.29
CA PRO A 230 -16.70 -21.85 -0.45
C PRO A 230 -15.60 -22.89 -0.23
N HIS A 231 -14.40 -22.61 -0.72
CA HIS A 231 -13.22 -23.35 -0.28
C HIS A 231 -12.98 -23.08 1.20
N ILE A 232 -12.74 -24.14 1.97
CA ILE A 232 -12.51 -24.05 3.41
C ILE A 232 -11.04 -24.36 3.67
N VAL A 233 -10.31 -23.37 4.18
CA VAL A 233 -8.90 -23.51 4.55
C VAL A 233 -8.76 -23.31 6.06
N GLY A 234 -8.01 -24.19 6.71
CA GLY A 234 -7.73 -24.06 8.14
C GLY A 234 -6.34 -24.60 8.50
N GLY A 235 -5.76 -24.03 9.55
CA GLY A 235 -4.41 -24.37 10.01
C GLY A 235 -4.16 -23.92 11.45
N LEU A 236 -3.11 -24.48 12.07
CA LEU A 236 -2.62 -24.19 13.42
C LEU A 236 -1.10 -23.95 13.37
#